data_AF-A0A345C3V5-F1
#
_entry.id   AF-A0A345C3V5-F1
#
_cell.length_a   1.000
_cell.length_b   1.000
_cell.length_c   1.000
_cell.angle_alpha   90.00
_cell.angle_beta   90.00
_cell.angle_gamma   90.00
#
_symmetry.space_group_name_H-M   'P 1'
#
loop_
_entity.id
_entity.type
_entity.pdbx_description
1 polymer ?
#
loop_
_entity_poly.entity_id
_entity_poly.type
_entity_poly.pdbx_seq_one_letter_code
_entity_poly.pdbx_strand_id
1 'polypeptide(L)'
;MKKRVHEATYLAAEKAWSYRAILRYCYIQHERMRQFLFAEEIHAHVQEDPAFAAYTLEELQQDLEQLVKWGNLSTQQETGKVNTVEEFKKKRFRYQCTPYTVEFERMMQRMEQQGDQFGGSLERSQFERLYQVLYRIDEIAHSEKEETDEECAQLWDDVMMYIRQITQNTSDYFAYIDSENTNERMQTDAFLLYKDQFTTYLRDFIISLQRTALQIQDLLRRLGGAQMEDFFNSVIRHKGQVFKNAKLKNRCLAIGKNSIPFLRSGWIMCGNVIRTRIGFIACLKVSS
;
A
#
# COMPACT_ATOMS: atom_id res chain seq x y z
N MET A 1 -10.30 -20.77 5.94
CA MET A 1 -10.63 -20.42 7.34
C MET A 1 -10.50 -18.90 7.49
N LYS A 2 -11.61 -18.16 7.61
CA LYS A 2 -11.56 -16.69 7.81
C LYS A 2 -11.17 -16.45 9.28
N LYS A 3 -9.90 -16.11 9.56
CA LYS A 3 -9.47 -15.73 10.92
C LYS A 3 -9.99 -14.33 11.21
N ARG A 4 -10.62 -14.15 12.37
CA ARG A 4 -10.97 -12.82 12.88
C ARG A 4 -9.68 -12.04 13.11
N VAL A 5 -9.63 -10.81 12.63
CA VAL A 5 -8.52 -9.89 12.91
C VAL A 5 -8.82 -9.26 14.27
N HIS A 6 -8.19 -9.78 15.32
CA HIS A 6 -8.56 -9.43 16.70
C HIS A 6 -8.10 -8.01 17.04
N GLU A 7 -6.96 -7.63 16.51
CA GLU A 7 -6.31 -6.34 16.65
C GLU A 7 -7.24 -5.22 16.16
N ALA A 8 -8.01 -5.42 15.08
CA ALA A 8 -8.98 -4.45 14.55
C ALA A 8 -10.17 -4.14 15.48
N THR A 9 -10.33 -4.85 16.61
CA THR A 9 -11.47 -4.68 17.52
C THR A 9 -11.57 -3.25 18.07
N TYR A 10 -10.45 -2.56 18.28
CA TYR A 10 -10.46 -1.20 18.83
C TYR A 10 -11.20 -0.19 17.94
N LEU A 11 -11.25 -0.41 16.63
CA LEU A 11 -11.90 0.50 15.67
C LEU A 11 -13.42 0.54 15.82
N ALA A 12 -14.03 -0.55 16.30
CA ALA A 12 -15.48 -0.69 16.43
C ALA A 12 -15.95 -0.79 17.89
N ALA A 13 -15.05 -0.61 18.86
CA ALA A 13 -15.40 -0.61 20.27
C ALA A 13 -16.15 0.67 20.66
N GLU A 14 -17.00 0.63 21.67
CA GLU A 14 -17.72 1.81 22.17
C GLU A 14 -16.76 2.95 22.56
N LYS A 15 -15.61 2.60 23.13
CA LYS A 15 -14.54 3.53 23.51
C LYS A 15 -13.48 3.72 22.41
N ALA A 16 -13.83 3.53 21.14
CA ALA A 16 -12.90 3.64 20.01
C ALA A 16 -12.14 4.98 20.00
N TRP A 17 -12.77 6.06 20.45
CA TRP A 17 -12.16 7.38 20.56
C TRP A 17 -10.90 7.38 21.44
N SER A 18 -10.92 6.74 22.62
CA SER A 18 -9.76 6.69 23.53
C SER A 18 -8.69 5.75 23.00
N TYR A 19 -9.09 4.57 22.54
CA TYR A 19 -8.16 3.59 21.97
C TYR A 19 -7.42 4.15 20.76
N ARG A 20 -8.11 4.86 19.86
CA ARG A 20 -7.51 5.51 18.71
C ARG A 20 -6.53 6.60 19.10
N ALA A 21 -6.86 7.43 20.09
CA ALA A 21 -5.93 8.47 20.57
C ALA A 21 -4.64 7.85 21.13
N ILE A 22 -4.77 6.81 21.96
CA ILE A 22 -3.62 6.08 22.54
C ILE A 22 -2.75 5.48 21.44
N LEU A 23 -3.35 4.69 20.53
CA LEU A 23 -2.59 4.00 19.49
C LEU A 23 -1.98 4.97 18.49
N ARG A 24 -2.66 6.08 18.15
CA ARG A 24 -2.11 7.13 17.28
C ARG A 24 -0.88 7.77 17.89
N TYR A 25 -0.92 8.09 19.19
CA TYR A 25 0.26 8.62 19.88
C TYR A 25 1.42 7.61 19.88
N CYS A 26 1.16 6.36 20.26
CA CYS A 26 2.17 5.31 20.26
C CYS A 26 2.79 5.09 18.86
N TYR A 27 1.98 5.17 17.80
CA TYR A 27 2.44 5.10 16.41
C TYR A 27 3.33 6.28 16.02
N ILE A 28 2.93 7.52 16.35
CA ILE A 28 3.73 8.72 16.06
C ILE A 28 5.09 8.65 16.76
N GLN A 29 5.12 8.20 18.02
CA GLN A 29 6.39 8.01 18.75
C GLN A 29 7.24 6.90 18.14
N HIS A 30 6.62 5.81 17.69
CA HIS A 30 7.31 4.75 16.95
C HIS A 30 7.96 5.28 15.66
N GLU A 31 7.29 6.13 14.88
CA GLU A 31 7.87 6.78 13.68
C GLU A 31 9.07 7.68 14.02
N ARG A 32 9.09 8.25 15.24
CA ARG A 32 10.22 9.02 15.78
C ARG A 32 11.31 8.15 16.41
N MET A 33 11.34 6.85 16.10
CA MET A 33 12.27 5.85 16.64
C MET A 33 12.16 5.64 18.16
N ARG A 34 11.06 6.09 18.79
CA ARG A 34 10.79 5.92 20.21
C ARG A 34 9.80 4.79 20.44
N GLN A 35 10.34 3.60 20.68
CA GLN A 35 9.54 2.36 20.70
C GLN A 35 8.76 2.11 21.98
N PHE A 36 9.24 2.61 23.13
CA PHE A 36 8.68 2.33 24.44
C PHE A 36 8.18 3.59 25.12
N LEU A 37 6.97 3.52 25.65
CA LEU A 37 6.28 4.63 26.33
C LEU A 37 5.76 4.17 27.69
N PHE A 38 5.81 5.05 28.69
CA PHE A 38 5.15 4.85 29.97
C PHE A 38 3.68 5.29 29.92
N ALA A 39 2.85 4.71 30.80
CA ALA A 39 1.43 5.07 30.88
C ALA A 39 1.25 6.56 31.20
N GLU A 40 2.08 7.11 32.09
CA GLU A 40 2.05 8.52 32.48
C GLU A 40 2.33 9.46 31.29
N GLU A 41 3.19 9.04 30.36
CA GLU A 41 3.53 9.83 29.17
C GLU A 41 2.41 9.80 28.14
N ILE A 42 1.74 8.65 27.99
CA ILE A 42 0.57 8.52 27.15
C ILE A 42 -0.58 9.35 27.73
N HIS A 43 -0.78 9.29 29.06
CA HIS A 43 -1.81 10.08 29.74
C HIS A 43 -1.58 11.57 29.56
N ALA A 44 -0.36 12.05 29.81
CA ALA A 44 -0.01 13.45 29.68
C ALA A 44 -0.28 13.99 28.27
N HIS A 45 0.04 13.21 27.22
CA HIS A 45 -0.25 13.63 25.84
C HIS A 45 -1.75 13.64 25.55
N VAL A 46 -2.48 12.60 25.95
CA VAL A 46 -3.91 12.49 25.66
C VAL A 46 -4.70 13.60 26.40
N GLN A 47 -4.23 14.03 27.57
CA GLN A 47 -4.76 15.17 28.32
C GLN A 47 -4.59 16.54 27.63
N GLU A 48 -3.75 16.65 26.59
CA GLU A 48 -3.62 17.89 25.81
C GLU A 48 -4.90 18.20 25.02
N ASP A 49 -5.72 17.20 24.73
CA ASP A 49 -7.01 17.36 24.08
C ASP A 49 -8.12 17.60 25.13
N PRO A 50 -8.87 18.73 25.04
CA PRO A 50 -9.98 19.04 25.95
C PRO A 50 -11.03 17.92 26.06
N ALA A 51 -11.20 17.08 25.03
CA ALA A 51 -12.12 15.94 25.08
C ALA A 51 -11.75 14.91 26.15
N PHE A 52 -10.49 14.89 26.60
CA PHE A 52 -9.97 13.98 27.62
C PHE A 52 -9.85 14.62 29.00
N ALA A 53 -10.37 15.84 29.24
CA ALA A 53 -10.22 16.52 30.52
C ALA A 53 -10.70 15.71 31.74
N ALA A 54 -11.73 14.87 31.58
CA ALA A 54 -12.26 13.98 32.62
C ALA A 54 -11.58 12.59 32.68
N TYR A 55 -10.68 12.30 31.74
CA TYR A 55 -10.12 10.96 31.52
C TYR A 55 -8.99 10.65 32.51
N THR A 56 -9.20 9.70 33.42
CA THR A 56 -8.24 9.46 34.51
C THR A 56 -7.09 8.53 34.11
N LEU A 57 -6.02 8.53 34.92
CA LEU A 57 -4.90 7.61 34.72
C LEU A 57 -5.32 6.15 34.92
N GLU A 58 -6.26 5.89 35.84
CA GLU A 58 -6.84 4.57 36.05
C GLU A 58 -7.63 4.09 34.83
N GLU A 59 -8.41 4.97 34.20
CA GLU A 59 -9.11 4.66 32.94
C GLU A 59 -8.12 4.37 31.81
N LEU A 60 -7.02 5.14 31.73
CA LEU A 60 -5.95 4.84 30.77
C LEU A 60 -5.33 3.47 31.01
N GLN A 61 -5.07 3.11 32.26
CA GLN A 61 -4.47 1.82 32.59
C GLN A 61 -5.36 0.66 32.14
N GLN A 62 -6.68 0.77 32.34
CA GLN A 62 -7.65 -0.21 31.84
C GLN A 62 -7.66 -0.29 30.31
N ASP A 63 -7.62 0.86 29.63
CA ASP A 63 -7.61 0.89 28.17
C ASP A 63 -6.32 0.28 27.60
N LEU A 64 -5.16 0.54 28.24
CA LEU A 64 -3.88 -0.06 27.88
C LEU A 64 -3.91 -1.58 28.04
N GLU A 65 -4.44 -2.09 29.16
CA GLU A 65 -4.61 -3.55 29.36
C GLU A 65 -5.50 -4.18 28.29
N GLN A 66 -6.58 -3.49 27.90
CA GLN A 66 -7.48 -3.96 26.86
C GLN A 66 -6.81 -3.96 25.47
N LEU A 67 -6.01 -2.93 25.15
CA LEU A 67 -5.22 -2.87 23.93
C LEU A 67 -4.15 -3.96 23.87
N VAL A 68 -3.54 -4.30 25.00
CA VAL A 68 -2.60 -5.43 25.11
C VAL A 68 -3.32 -6.76 24.89
N LYS A 69 -4.50 -6.94 25.49
CA LYS A 69 -5.33 -8.14 25.32
C LYS A 69 -5.74 -8.35 23.86
N TRP A 70 -6.00 -7.27 23.12
CA TRP A 70 -6.31 -7.32 21.69
C TRP A 70 -5.08 -7.51 20.80
N GLY A 71 -3.86 -7.52 21.34
CA GLY A 71 -2.62 -7.65 20.58
C GLY A 71 -2.15 -6.36 19.93
N ASN A 72 -2.73 -5.22 20.30
CA ASN A 72 -2.35 -3.93 19.73
C ASN A 72 -1.08 -3.35 20.36
N LEU A 73 -0.87 -3.62 21.65
CA LEU A 73 0.32 -3.20 22.41
C LEU A 73 1.03 -4.42 23.01
N SER A 74 2.36 -4.38 23.04
CA SER A 74 3.17 -5.27 23.88
C SER A 74 3.57 -4.54 25.16
N THR A 75 3.66 -5.27 26.26
CA THR A 75 4.14 -4.75 27.55
C THR A 75 5.52 -5.31 27.86
N GLN A 76 6.39 -4.46 28.38
CA GLN A 76 7.67 -4.86 28.93
C GLN A 76 7.76 -4.34 30.36
N GLN A 77 8.01 -5.24 31.31
CA GLN A 77 8.29 -4.83 32.69
C GLN A 77 9.70 -4.23 32.75
N GLU A 78 9.82 -3.09 33.42
CA GLU A 78 11.11 -2.49 33.69
C GLU A 78 11.83 -3.26 34.82
N THR A 79 12.99 -3.82 34.51
CA THR A 79 13.89 -4.49 35.49
C THR A 79 15.08 -3.60 35.86
N GLY A 80 14.86 -2.28 35.93
CA GLY A 80 15.89 -1.30 36.31
C GLY A 80 16.29 -1.43 37.78
N LYS A 81 17.57 -1.14 38.10
CA LYS A 81 18.07 -1.05 39.48
C LYS A 81 17.27 0.02 40.24
N VAL A 82 16.41 -0.43 41.13
CA VAL A 82 15.56 0.45 41.92
C VAL A 82 16.34 0.98 43.12
N ASN A 83 16.39 2.31 43.29
CA ASN A 83 17.12 2.94 44.38
C ASN A 83 16.31 3.04 45.69
N THR A 84 15.01 2.75 45.65
CA THR A 84 14.10 2.86 46.82
C THR A 84 13.14 1.66 46.93
N VAL A 85 12.80 1.27 48.17
CA VAL A 85 11.89 0.13 48.45
C VAL A 85 10.46 0.39 47.97
N GLU A 86 10.05 1.65 47.86
CA GLU A 86 8.72 2.08 47.41
C GLU A 86 8.57 2.01 45.88
N GLU A 87 9.61 2.36 45.12
CA GLU A 87 9.63 2.17 43.66
C GLU A 87 9.69 0.68 43.28
N PHE A 88 10.25 -0.19 44.14
CA PHE A 88 10.33 -1.63 43.85
C PHE A 88 8.95 -2.29 43.92
N LYS A 89 8.03 -1.72 44.70
CA LYS A 89 6.65 -2.21 44.83
C LYS A 89 5.72 -1.76 43.69
N LYS A 90 6.06 -0.70 42.94
CA LYS A 90 5.29 -0.26 41.77
C LYS A 90 5.86 -0.93 40.51
N LYS A 91 5.16 -1.95 40.01
CA LYS A 91 5.46 -2.58 38.71
C LYS A 91 5.28 -1.53 37.61
N ARG A 92 6.38 -0.89 37.18
CA ARG A 92 6.38 0.01 36.03
C ARG A 92 6.45 -0.79 34.73
N PHE A 93 5.45 -0.57 33.88
CA PHE A 93 5.38 -1.18 32.56
C PHE A 93 5.64 -0.13 31.49
N ARG A 94 6.33 -0.57 30.43
CA ARG A 94 6.45 0.18 29.18
C ARG A 94 5.61 -0.49 28.12
N TYR A 95 5.03 0.32 27.25
CA TYR A 95 4.13 -0.08 26.18
C TYR A 95 4.79 0.20 24.84
N GLN A 96 4.60 -0.71 23.89
CA GLN A 96 5.10 -0.61 22.52
C GLN A 96 3.99 -1.05 21.55
N CYS A 97 3.82 -0.33 20.44
CA CYS A 97 2.97 -0.80 19.35
C CYS A 97 3.51 -2.11 18.77
N THR A 98 2.65 -3.10 18.61
CA THR A 98 3.03 -4.31 17.87
C THR A 98 3.20 -3.99 16.38
N PRO A 99 4.01 -4.76 15.63
CA PRO A 99 4.15 -4.55 14.19
C PRO A 99 2.81 -4.57 13.44
N TYR A 100 1.84 -5.32 13.93
CA TYR A 100 0.49 -5.40 13.36
C TYR A 100 -0.26 -4.06 13.51
N THR A 101 -0.19 -3.44 14.68
CA THR A 101 -0.77 -2.12 14.94
C THR A 101 -0.12 -1.01 14.13
N VAL A 102 1.20 -1.10 13.91
CA VAL A 102 1.92 -0.15 13.06
C VAL A 102 1.35 -0.15 11.64
N GLU A 103 1.06 -1.34 11.08
CA GLU A 103 0.43 -1.42 9.76
C GLU A 103 -1.02 -0.92 9.75
N PHE A 104 -1.78 -1.12 10.83
CA PHE A 104 -3.11 -0.55 10.97
C PHE A 104 -3.11 0.97 11.02
N GLU A 105 -2.28 1.57 11.87
CA GLU A 105 -2.22 3.03 11.99
C GLU A 105 -1.70 3.67 10.70
N ARG A 106 -0.73 3.04 10.01
CA ARG A 106 -0.32 3.49 8.67
C ARG A 106 -1.45 3.39 7.65
N MET A 107 -2.28 2.35 7.71
CA MET A 107 -3.47 2.23 6.85
C MET A 107 -4.49 3.32 7.19
N MET A 108 -4.80 3.52 8.46
CA MET A 108 -5.76 4.53 8.93
C MET A 108 -5.32 5.95 8.55
N GLN A 109 -4.05 6.29 8.76
CA GLN A 109 -3.52 7.60 8.38
C GLN A 109 -3.60 7.83 6.87
N ARG A 110 -3.32 6.80 6.06
CA ARG A 110 -3.52 6.89 4.60
C ARG A 110 -4.98 7.14 4.25
N MET A 111 -5.91 6.41 4.85
CA MET A 111 -7.35 6.59 4.61
C MET A 111 -7.84 7.97 5.04
N GLU A 112 -7.39 8.48 6.18
CA GLU A 112 -7.70 9.82 6.69
C GLU A 112 -7.15 10.93 5.77
N GLN A 113 -5.92 10.76 5.25
CA GLN A 113 -5.30 11.70 4.32
C GLN A 113 -5.96 11.68 2.93
N GLN A 114 -6.45 10.52 2.49
CA GLN A 114 -7.12 10.37 1.20
C GLN A 114 -8.54 10.96 1.20
N GLY A 115 -9.20 11.11 2.36
CA GLY A 115 -10.47 11.82 2.50
C GLY A 115 -11.56 11.36 1.50
N ASP A 116 -12.36 12.30 1.00
CA ASP A 116 -13.36 12.08 -0.07
C ASP A 116 -12.72 11.94 -1.48
N GLN A 117 -11.39 11.96 -1.59
CA GLN A 117 -10.67 11.81 -2.87
C GLN A 117 -10.43 10.34 -3.20
N PHE A 118 -11.41 9.48 -2.94
CA PHE A 118 -11.43 8.14 -3.50
C PHE A 118 -11.56 8.29 -5.01
N GLY A 119 -10.54 7.93 -5.79
CA GLY A 119 -10.76 7.85 -7.23
C GLY A 119 -9.59 7.69 -8.17
N GLY A 120 -8.40 7.35 -7.68
CA GLY A 120 -7.26 7.09 -8.55
C GLY A 120 -7.01 8.21 -9.58
N SER A 121 -6.11 7.97 -10.52
CA SER A 121 -5.95 8.85 -11.68
C SER A 121 -5.41 8.02 -12.84
N LEU A 122 -5.97 8.23 -14.03
CA LEU A 122 -5.48 7.61 -15.25
C LEU A 122 -4.30 8.44 -15.77
N GLU A 123 -3.10 8.09 -15.30
CA GLU A 123 -1.88 8.83 -15.63
C GLU A 123 -1.10 8.16 -16.76
N ARG A 124 -0.92 8.89 -17.86
CA ARG A 124 -0.07 8.49 -18.98
C ARG A 124 1.38 8.21 -18.55
N SER A 125 1.91 9.01 -17.63
CA SER A 125 3.29 8.94 -17.15
C SER A 125 3.66 7.56 -16.61
N GLN A 126 2.72 6.86 -15.96
CA GLN A 126 2.96 5.54 -15.37
C GLN A 126 3.25 4.48 -16.45
N PHE A 127 2.56 4.55 -17.59
CA PHE A 127 2.81 3.68 -18.73
C PHE A 127 4.15 4.01 -19.40
N GLU A 128 4.50 5.28 -19.52
CA GLU A 128 5.78 5.71 -20.08
C GLU A 128 6.96 5.27 -19.20
N ARG A 129 6.83 5.36 -17.87
CA ARG A 129 7.82 4.86 -16.92
C ARG A 129 7.98 3.35 -17.00
N LEU A 130 6.87 2.60 -17.06
CA LEU A 130 6.91 1.15 -17.25
C LEU A 130 7.64 0.79 -18.55
N TYR A 131 7.32 1.48 -19.65
CA TYR A 131 8.00 1.27 -20.93
C TYR A 131 9.51 1.53 -20.82
N GLN A 132 9.93 2.62 -20.18
CA GLN A 132 11.35 2.96 -19.99
C GLN A 132 12.11 1.88 -19.20
N VAL A 133 11.53 1.37 -18.11
CA VAL A 133 12.16 0.31 -17.30
C VAL A 133 12.25 -0.99 -18.08
N LEU A 134 11.18 -1.38 -18.78
CA LEU A 134 11.22 -2.58 -19.64
C LEU A 134 12.25 -2.43 -20.76
N TYR A 135 12.42 -1.23 -21.30
CA TYR A 135 13.37 -0.97 -22.37
C TYR A 135 14.80 -1.11 -21.84
N ARG A 136 15.07 -0.62 -20.63
CA ARG A 136 16.35 -0.82 -19.95
C ARG A 136 16.64 -2.31 -19.73
N ILE A 137 15.64 -3.10 -19.33
CA ILE A 137 15.80 -4.56 -19.19
C ILE A 137 16.12 -5.21 -20.55
N ASP A 138 15.48 -4.76 -21.64
CA ASP A 138 15.74 -5.25 -23.01
C ASP A 138 17.18 -4.94 -23.44
N GLU A 139 17.67 -3.73 -23.16
CA GLU A 139 19.07 -3.37 -23.40
C GLU A 139 20.04 -4.29 -22.67
N ILE A 140 19.78 -4.58 -21.39
CA ILE A 140 20.65 -5.44 -20.57
C ILE A 140 20.63 -6.88 -21.09
N ALA A 141 19.45 -7.39 -21.44
CA ALA A 141 19.30 -8.76 -21.95
C ALA A 141 19.99 -9.00 -23.31
N HIS A 142 20.18 -7.94 -24.11
CA HIS A 142 20.83 -8.01 -25.43
C HIS A 142 22.25 -7.40 -25.46
N SER A 143 22.74 -6.91 -24.33
CA SER A 143 24.06 -6.32 -24.20
C SER A 143 25.08 -7.36 -23.77
N GLU A 144 26.29 -7.29 -24.33
CA GLU A 144 27.44 -8.10 -23.86
C GLU A 144 28.00 -7.61 -22.51
N LYS A 145 27.63 -6.39 -22.10
CA LYS A 145 28.03 -5.81 -20.83
C LYS A 145 27.19 -6.40 -19.70
N GLU A 146 27.86 -7.07 -18.77
CA GLU A 146 27.25 -7.53 -17.52
C GLU A 146 26.84 -6.33 -16.64
N GLU A 147 25.58 -6.32 -16.20
CA GLU A 147 25.09 -5.42 -15.16
C GLU A 147 25.08 -6.11 -13.79
N THR A 148 25.06 -5.31 -12.73
CA THR A 148 25.11 -5.85 -11.37
C THR A 148 23.83 -6.59 -10.97
N ASP A 149 23.96 -7.59 -10.11
CA ASP A 149 22.81 -8.34 -9.58
C ASP A 149 21.79 -7.43 -8.85
N GLU A 150 22.27 -6.37 -8.19
CA GLU A 150 21.45 -5.36 -7.52
C GLU A 150 20.64 -4.51 -8.51
N GLU A 151 21.27 -3.99 -9.57
CA GLU A 151 20.59 -3.19 -10.59
C GLU A 151 19.50 -4.00 -11.31
N CYS A 152 19.80 -5.24 -11.67
CA CYS A 152 18.81 -6.14 -12.27
C CYS A 152 17.61 -6.36 -11.33
N ALA A 153 17.86 -6.51 -10.02
CA ALA A 153 16.80 -6.67 -9.03
C ALA A 153 15.96 -5.41 -8.84
N GLN A 154 16.60 -4.23 -8.85
CA GLN A 154 15.91 -2.94 -8.73
C GLN A 154 15.00 -2.69 -9.94
N LEU A 155 15.50 -2.87 -11.17
CA LEU A 155 14.71 -2.74 -12.40
C LEU A 155 13.50 -3.67 -12.39
N TRP A 156 13.66 -4.89 -11.88
CA TRP A 156 12.56 -5.82 -11.74
C TRP A 156 11.51 -5.36 -10.72
N ASP A 157 11.94 -4.81 -9.59
CA ASP A 157 11.03 -4.26 -8.58
C ASP A 157 10.30 -3.01 -9.09
N ASP A 158 10.94 -2.19 -9.92
CA ASP A 158 10.33 -1.05 -10.60
C ASP A 158 9.25 -1.48 -11.59
N VAL A 159 9.50 -2.49 -12.44
CA VAL A 159 8.48 -3.06 -13.34
C VAL A 159 7.25 -3.48 -12.53
N MET A 160 7.47 -4.21 -11.44
CA MET A 160 6.40 -4.72 -10.59
C MET A 160 5.67 -3.59 -9.85
N MET A 161 6.37 -2.55 -9.43
CA MET A 161 5.79 -1.35 -8.83
C MET A 161 4.86 -0.64 -9.81
N TYR A 162 5.33 -0.32 -11.02
CA TYR A 162 4.53 0.41 -12.01
C TYR A 162 3.31 -0.40 -12.46
N ILE A 163 3.42 -1.72 -12.63
CA ILE A 163 2.26 -2.57 -12.96
C ILE A 163 1.20 -2.55 -11.85
N ARG A 164 1.62 -2.64 -10.59
CA ARG A 164 0.70 -2.54 -9.44
C ARG A 164 0.02 -1.17 -9.40
N GLN A 165 0.80 -0.10 -9.57
CA GLN A 165 0.29 1.26 -9.54
C GLN A 165 -0.72 1.53 -10.65
N ILE A 166 -0.41 1.12 -11.88
CA ILE A 166 -1.34 1.21 -13.02
C ILE A 166 -2.64 0.46 -12.73
N THR A 167 -2.54 -0.78 -12.23
CA THR A 167 -3.71 -1.63 -11.95
C THR A 167 -4.58 -1.00 -10.86
N GLN A 168 -3.96 -0.56 -9.77
CA GLN A 168 -4.65 0.03 -8.63
C GLN A 168 -5.32 1.36 -9.00
N ASN A 169 -4.58 2.28 -9.63
CA ASN A 169 -5.13 3.57 -10.04
C ASN A 169 -6.28 3.43 -11.03
N THR A 170 -6.20 2.45 -11.95
CA THR A 170 -7.29 2.16 -12.87
C THR A 170 -8.51 1.63 -12.13
N SER A 171 -8.33 0.70 -11.18
CA SER A 171 -9.42 0.15 -10.36
C SER A 171 -10.08 1.23 -9.51
N ASP A 172 -9.28 2.03 -8.82
CA ASP A 172 -9.73 3.11 -7.95
C ASP A 172 -10.50 4.18 -8.74
N TYR A 173 -10.03 4.49 -9.97
CA TYR A 173 -10.71 5.42 -10.87
C TYR A 173 -12.07 4.93 -11.35
N PHE A 174 -12.20 3.67 -11.74
CA PHE A 174 -13.51 3.13 -12.08
C PHE A 174 -14.43 3.05 -10.86
N ALA A 175 -13.92 2.69 -9.69
CA ALA A 175 -14.71 2.67 -8.45
C ALA A 175 -15.26 4.06 -8.09
N TYR A 176 -14.49 5.13 -8.33
CA TYR A 176 -14.96 6.50 -8.14
C TYR A 176 -16.02 6.95 -9.13
N ILE A 177 -15.87 6.59 -10.42
CA ILE A 177 -16.91 6.85 -11.42
C ILE A 177 -18.21 6.15 -11.03
N ASP A 178 -18.12 4.90 -10.58
CA ASP A 178 -19.27 4.07 -10.22
C ASP A 178 -19.89 4.47 -8.86
N SER A 179 -19.30 5.43 -8.14
CA SER A 179 -19.76 5.84 -6.81
C SER A 179 -20.99 6.77 -6.84
N GLU A 180 -21.86 6.63 -5.84
CA GLU A 180 -23.16 7.30 -5.72
C GLU A 180 -23.04 8.85 -5.70
N ASN A 181 -22.01 9.38 -5.03
CA ASN A 181 -21.70 10.82 -4.98
C ASN A 181 -21.33 11.41 -6.36
N THR A 182 -20.68 10.62 -7.22
CA THR A 182 -20.36 11.03 -8.60
C THR A 182 -21.63 11.04 -9.46
N ASN A 183 -22.50 10.04 -9.28
CA ASN A 183 -23.77 9.96 -10.00
C ASN A 183 -24.75 11.10 -9.65
N GLU A 184 -24.79 11.56 -8.39
CA GLU A 184 -25.63 12.71 -7.99
C GLU A 184 -25.13 14.04 -8.57
N ARG A 185 -23.80 14.26 -8.57
CA ARG A 185 -23.17 15.42 -9.24
C ARG A 185 -23.39 15.43 -10.74
N MET A 186 -23.62 14.26 -11.34
CA MET A 186 -23.97 14.10 -12.76
C MET A 186 -25.42 14.47 -13.09
N GLN A 187 -26.28 14.82 -12.12
CA GLN A 187 -27.70 15.16 -12.35
C GLN A 187 -28.02 16.67 -12.35
N THR A 188 -27.02 17.56 -12.18
CA THR A 188 -27.22 19.03 -12.11
C THR A 188 -26.68 19.76 -13.35
N ASP A 189 -26.97 21.05 -13.56
CA ASP A 189 -26.48 21.84 -14.70
C ASP A 189 -24.94 21.92 -14.83
N ALA A 190 -24.20 21.60 -13.75
CA ALA A 190 -22.76 21.37 -13.75
C ALA A 190 -22.33 20.12 -14.57
N PHE A 191 -23.29 19.27 -14.94
CA PHE A 191 -23.11 18.04 -15.71
C PHE A 191 -22.51 18.27 -17.09
N LEU A 192 -22.93 19.30 -17.82
CA LEU A 192 -22.48 19.49 -19.21
C LEU A 192 -20.99 19.86 -19.28
N LEU A 193 -20.52 20.73 -18.38
CA LEU A 193 -19.12 21.11 -18.28
C LEU A 193 -18.26 19.94 -17.78
N TYR A 194 -18.74 19.21 -16.76
CA TYR A 194 -18.07 18.01 -16.25
C TYR A 194 -17.99 16.90 -17.30
N LYS A 195 -19.08 16.67 -18.07
CA LYS A 195 -19.15 15.65 -19.13
C LYS A 195 -18.13 15.93 -20.24
N ASP A 196 -17.98 17.17 -20.67
CA ASP A 196 -17.05 17.53 -21.74
C ASP A 196 -15.58 17.40 -21.29
N GLN A 197 -15.27 17.88 -20.08
CA GLN A 197 -13.96 17.70 -19.46
C GLN A 197 -13.62 16.22 -19.25
N PHE A 198 -14.57 15.43 -18.74
CA PHE A 198 -14.43 13.99 -18.55
C PHE A 198 -14.19 13.24 -19.86
N THR A 199 -14.98 13.57 -20.90
CA THR A 199 -14.86 12.93 -22.21
C THR A 199 -13.52 13.27 -22.87
N THR A 200 -13.07 14.51 -22.73
CA THR A 200 -11.77 14.97 -23.24
C THR A 200 -10.63 14.26 -22.50
N TYR A 201 -10.67 14.22 -21.17
CA TYR A 201 -9.70 13.50 -20.34
C TYR A 201 -9.59 12.03 -20.72
N LEU A 202 -10.71 11.30 -20.81
CA LEU A 202 -10.69 9.89 -21.20
C LEU A 202 -10.19 9.68 -22.62
N ARG A 203 -10.57 10.54 -23.57
CA ARG A 203 -10.12 10.46 -24.95
C ARG A 203 -8.61 10.63 -25.04
N ASP A 204 -8.07 11.67 -24.39
CA ASP A 204 -6.63 11.95 -24.38
C ASP A 204 -5.85 10.82 -23.69
N PHE A 205 -6.38 10.29 -22.59
CA PHE A 205 -5.82 9.12 -21.93
C PHE A 205 -5.81 7.90 -22.86
N ILE A 206 -6.93 7.55 -23.49
CA ILE A 206 -7.03 6.41 -24.41
C ILE A 206 -6.05 6.52 -25.57
N ILE A 207 -5.97 7.69 -26.21
CA ILE A 207 -5.06 7.93 -27.34
C ILE A 207 -3.61 7.73 -26.87
N SER A 208 -3.25 8.30 -25.72
CA SER A 208 -1.90 8.15 -25.19
C SER A 208 -1.58 6.71 -24.79
N LEU A 209 -2.55 6.00 -24.22
CA LEU A 209 -2.41 4.63 -23.78
C LEU A 209 -2.22 3.68 -24.95
N GLN A 210 -2.99 3.83 -26.03
CA GLN A 210 -2.92 2.94 -27.19
C GLN A 210 -1.51 2.91 -27.79
N ARG A 211 -0.85 4.06 -27.90
CA ARG A 211 0.52 4.14 -28.42
C ARG A 211 1.51 3.41 -27.51
N THR A 212 1.55 3.76 -26.23
CA THR A 212 2.49 3.17 -25.28
C THR A 212 2.22 1.68 -25.04
N ALA A 213 0.95 1.26 -25.08
CA ALA A 213 0.56 -0.13 -24.90
C ALA A 213 1.06 -1.03 -26.03
N LEU A 214 1.04 -0.57 -27.28
CA LEU A 214 1.63 -1.29 -28.41
C LEU A 214 3.14 -1.43 -28.25
N GLN A 215 3.83 -0.35 -27.86
CA GLN A 215 5.27 -0.37 -27.64
C GLN A 215 5.67 -1.35 -26.52
N ILE A 216 4.92 -1.36 -25.40
CA ILE A 216 5.13 -2.32 -24.31
C ILE A 216 4.84 -3.74 -24.78
N GLN A 217 3.77 -3.96 -25.56
CA GLN A 217 3.44 -5.29 -26.08
C GLN A 217 4.55 -5.86 -26.96
N ASP A 218 5.11 -5.05 -27.87
CA ASP A 218 6.21 -5.47 -28.74
C ASP A 218 7.49 -5.73 -27.95
N LEU A 219 7.76 -4.91 -26.94
CA LEU A 219 8.89 -5.10 -26.03
C LEU A 219 8.76 -6.40 -25.20
N LEU A 220 7.60 -6.68 -24.63
CA LEU A 220 7.33 -7.93 -23.89
C LEU A 220 7.39 -9.18 -24.77
N ARG A 221 7.15 -9.04 -26.08
CA ARG A 221 7.34 -10.13 -27.05
C ARG A 221 8.81 -10.42 -27.28
N ARG A 222 9.65 -9.38 -27.36
CA ARG A 222 11.11 -9.49 -27.49
C ARG A 222 11.78 -10.00 -26.21
N LEU A 223 11.29 -9.58 -25.05
CA LEU A 223 11.74 -10.01 -23.71
C LEU A 223 11.37 -11.48 -23.35
N GLY A 224 11.53 -12.41 -24.27
CA GLY A 224 11.25 -13.83 -24.05
C GLY A 224 12.32 -14.73 -24.64
N GLY A 225 12.68 -15.80 -23.92
CA GLY A 225 13.67 -16.79 -24.35
C GLY A 225 14.90 -16.81 -23.46
N ALA A 226 15.95 -17.49 -23.92
CA ALA A 226 17.17 -17.77 -23.16
C ALA A 226 17.91 -16.51 -22.68
N GLN A 227 17.81 -15.40 -23.42
CA GLN A 227 18.51 -14.14 -23.11
C GLN A 227 18.03 -13.49 -21.80
N MET A 228 16.78 -13.75 -21.41
CA MET A 228 16.25 -13.26 -20.13
C MET A 228 16.64 -14.15 -18.94
N GLU A 229 17.14 -15.38 -19.19
CA GLU A 229 17.53 -16.29 -18.10
C GLU A 229 18.64 -15.69 -17.26
N ASP A 230 19.63 -15.05 -17.89
CA ASP A 230 20.74 -14.41 -17.18
C ASP A 230 20.27 -13.23 -16.33
N PHE A 231 19.41 -12.37 -16.88
CA PHE A 231 18.78 -11.29 -16.12
C PHE A 231 18.04 -11.83 -14.89
N PHE A 232 17.18 -12.84 -15.06
CA PHE A 232 16.44 -13.41 -13.93
C PHE A 232 17.35 -14.12 -12.92
N ASN A 233 18.42 -14.77 -13.38
CA ASN A 233 19.41 -15.37 -12.49
C ASN A 233 20.09 -14.29 -11.63
N SER A 234 20.43 -13.13 -12.20
CA SER A 234 20.93 -11.97 -11.45
C SER A 234 19.92 -11.49 -10.39
N VAL A 235 18.65 -11.30 -10.76
CA VAL A 235 17.59 -10.94 -9.80
C VAL A 235 17.47 -11.96 -8.67
N ILE A 236 17.49 -13.25 -9.02
CA ILE A 236 17.38 -14.36 -8.07
C ILE A 236 18.56 -14.38 -7.10
N ARG A 237 19.79 -14.18 -7.59
CA ARG A 237 21.01 -14.13 -6.76
C ARG A 237 20.92 -13.01 -5.75
N HIS A 238 20.61 -11.79 -6.18
CA HIS A 238 20.47 -10.64 -5.28
C HIS A 238 19.40 -10.88 -4.21
N LYS A 239 18.17 -11.26 -4.63
CA LYS A 239 17.10 -11.53 -3.66
C LYS A 239 17.45 -12.68 -2.71
N GLY A 240 18.15 -13.70 -3.21
CA GLY A 240 18.64 -14.82 -2.40
C GLY A 240 19.67 -14.42 -1.34
N GLN A 241 20.50 -13.40 -1.59
CA GLN A 241 21.48 -12.87 -0.63
C GLN A 241 20.80 -11.99 0.43
N VAL A 242 19.77 -11.23 0.06
CA VAL A 242 18.99 -10.38 0.98
C VAL A 242 18.14 -11.22 1.95
N PHE A 243 17.61 -12.38 1.52
CA PHE A 243 16.77 -13.24 2.36
C PHE A 243 17.54 -14.43 2.98
N LYS A 244 17.90 -14.32 4.26
CA LYS A 244 18.46 -15.44 5.06
C LYS A 244 17.49 -16.61 5.29
N ASN A 245 16.20 -16.45 4.97
CA ASN A 245 15.15 -17.44 5.24
C ASN A 245 14.77 -18.25 3.98
N ALA A 246 14.99 -19.57 4.03
CA ALA A 246 14.78 -20.50 2.92
C ALA A 246 13.33 -20.51 2.36
N LYS A 247 12.31 -20.22 3.18
CA LYS A 247 10.90 -20.15 2.71
C LYS A 247 10.62 -18.92 1.85
N LEU A 248 11.23 -17.78 2.17
CA LEU A 248 11.12 -16.54 1.39
C LEU A 248 11.92 -16.63 0.09
N LYS A 249 13.09 -17.28 0.14
CA LYS A 249 13.93 -17.60 -1.02
C LYS A 249 13.15 -18.42 -2.07
N ASN A 250 12.47 -19.50 -1.66
CA ASN A 250 11.69 -20.34 -2.58
C ASN A 250 10.47 -19.65 -3.20
N ARG A 251 9.84 -18.71 -2.47
CA ARG A 251 8.75 -17.88 -3.01
C ARG A 251 9.24 -16.88 -4.05
N CYS A 252 10.40 -16.24 -3.84
CA CYS A 252 10.99 -15.32 -4.81
C CYS A 252 11.47 -16.04 -6.08
N LEU A 253 12.07 -17.23 -5.94
CA LEU A 253 12.46 -18.11 -7.05
C LEU A 253 11.27 -18.54 -7.92
N ALA A 254 10.11 -18.81 -7.30
CA ALA A 254 8.89 -19.16 -8.02
C ALA A 254 8.26 -17.98 -8.77
N ILE A 255 8.46 -16.75 -8.28
CA ILE A 255 8.05 -15.53 -8.98
C ILE A 255 8.88 -15.36 -10.25
N GLY A 256 10.21 -15.53 -10.20
CA GLY A 256 11.08 -15.42 -11.39
C GLY A 256 10.73 -16.39 -12.53
N LYS A 257 10.53 -17.68 -12.25
CA LYS A 257 10.25 -18.69 -13.29
C LYS A 257 8.86 -18.58 -13.95
N ASN A 258 7.88 -18.03 -13.23
CA ASN A 258 6.50 -17.90 -13.73
C ASN A 258 6.11 -16.46 -14.11
N SER A 259 7.02 -15.49 -13.98
CA SER A 259 6.64 -14.08 -14.10
C SER A 259 6.57 -13.57 -15.53
N ILE A 260 7.31 -14.10 -16.52
CA ILE A 260 7.07 -13.69 -17.93
C ILE A 260 5.70 -14.18 -18.43
N PRO A 261 5.28 -15.44 -18.23
CA PRO A 261 3.90 -15.86 -18.55
C PRO A 261 2.85 -15.08 -17.76
N PHE A 262 3.11 -14.73 -16.48
CA PHE A 262 2.21 -13.95 -15.63
C PHE A 262 2.13 -12.46 -16.02
N LEU A 263 3.24 -11.86 -16.45
CA LEU A 263 3.29 -10.50 -16.99
C LEU A 263 2.60 -10.44 -18.35
N ARG A 264 2.80 -11.45 -19.20
CA ARG A 264 2.06 -11.58 -20.47
C ARG A 264 0.58 -11.75 -20.24
N SER A 265 0.16 -12.66 -19.36
CA SER A 265 -1.27 -12.86 -19.06
C SER A 265 -1.87 -11.70 -18.26
N GLY A 266 -1.11 -11.04 -17.38
CA GLY A 266 -1.51 -9.82 -16.65
C GLY A 266 -1.65 -8.59 -17.56
N TRP A 267 -0.75 -8.39 -18.53
CA TRP A 267 -0.85 -7.33 -19.53
C TRP A 267 -1.99 -7.59 -20.53
N ILE A 268 -2.19 -8.84 -20.95
CA ILE A 268 -3.32 -9.24 -21.79
C ILE A 268 -4.65 -9.05 -21.02
N MET A 269 -4.69 -9.38 -19.72
CA MET A 269 -5.88 -9.18 -18.88
C MET A 269 -6.14 -7.69 -18.62
N CYS A 270 -5.13 -6.88 -18.29
CA CYS A 270 -5.30 -5.43 -18.13
C CYS A 270 -5.71 -4.79 -19.47
N GLY A 271 -5.05 -5.15 -20.57
CA GLY A 271 -5.39 -4.72 -21.91
C GLY A 271 -6.81 -5.11 -22.32
N ASN A 272 -7.26 -6.33 -22.01
CA ASN A 272 -8.62 -6.79 -22.27
C ASN A 272 -9.64 -6.12 -21.35
N VAL A 273 -9.38 -5.93 -20.05
CA VAL A 273 -10.30 -5.24 -19.12
C VAL A 273 -10.46 -3.78 -19.51
N ILE A 274 -9.37 -3.09 -19.83
CA ILE A 274 -9.37 -1.72 -20.33
C ILE A 274 -10.12 -1.66 -21.67
N ARG A 275 -9.82 -2.54 -22.63
CA ARG A 275 -10.48 -2.56 -23.95
C ARG A 275 -11.96 -2.94 -23.87
N THR A 276 -12.34 -3.84 -22.96
CA THR A 276 -13.73 -4.31 -22.78
C THR A 276 -14.56 -3.28 -22.04
N ARG A 277 -14.07 -2.69 -20.94
CA ARG A 277 -14.80 -1.65 -20.20
C ARG A 277 -14.88 -0.33 -20.97
N ILE A 278 -13.82 0.07 -21.67
CA ILE A 278 -13.84 1.27 -22.53
C ILE A 278 -14.70 1.04 -23.78
N GLY A 279 -14.65 -0.15 -24.39
CA GLY A 279 -15.53 -0.51 -25.50
C GLY A 279 -17.01 -0.55 -25.10
N PHE A 280 -17.32 -1.00 -23.88
CA PHE A 280 -18.69 -1.00 -23.35
C PHE A 280 -19.21 0.43 -23.08
N ILE A 281 -18.37 1.31 -22.54
CA ILE A 281 -18.71 2.73 -22.32
C ILE A 281 -18.85 3.50 -23.66
N ALA A 282 -18.06 3.16 -24.68
CA ALA A 282 -18.20 3.71 -26.02
C ALA A 282 -19.48 3.24 -26.74
N CYS A 283 -19.85 1.95 -26.62
CA CYS A 283 -21.10 1.42 -27.17
C CYS A 283 -22.37 1.95 -26.48
N LEU A 284 -22.31 2.24 -25.18
CA LEU A 284 -23.45 2.79 -24.44
C LEU A 284 -23.81 4.24 -24.80
N LYS A 285 -22.97 4.96 -25.58
CA LYS A 285 -23.17 6.39 -25.92
C LYS A 285 -23.34 6.70 -27.41
N VAL A 286 -23.42 5.69 -28.28
CA VAL A 286 -23.87 5.86 -29.68
C VAL A 286 -25.38 5.60 -29.82
N SER A 287 -26.01 5.01 -28.79
CA SER A 287 -27.43 4.60 -28.79
C SER A 287 -28.34 5.49 -27.94
N SER A 288 -27.98 6.74 -27.69
CA SER A 288 -28.78 7.75 -26.95
C SER A 288 -28.69 9.12 -27.62
#